data_AF-A0A1H7GBK1-F1
#
_entry.id   AF-A0A1H7GBK1-F1
#
_cell.length_a   1.000
_cell.length_b   1.000
_cell.length_c   1.000
_cell.angle_alpha   90.00
_cell.angle_beta   90.00
_cell.angle_gamma   90.00
#
_symmetry.space_group_name_H-M   'P 1'
#
loop_
_entity.id
_entity.type
_entity.pdbx_description
1 polymer ?
#
loop_
_entity_poly.entity_id
_entity_poly.type
_entity_poly.pdbx_seq_one_letter_code
_entity_poly.pdbx_strand_id
1 'polypeptide(L)'
;MSSRTSRPLTERAMRIAESRIPELAARSGHEAYKTTLSRTGAVVVKTSQGQMVERRADGTSTVIKHLPLGKRVTPGVILKRSK
;
A
#
# COMPACT_ATOMS: atom_id res chain seq x y z
N MET A 1 -12.20 -19.17 -26.01
CA MET A 1 -11.90 -18.67 -24.64
C MET A 1 -11.29 -19.83 -23.86
N SER A 2 -9.97 -19.83 -23.66
CA SER A 2 -9.28 -20.92 -22.95
C SER A 2 -9.39 -20.69 -21.44
N SER A 3 -10.18 -21.52 -20.77
CA SER A 3 -10.26 -21.58 -19.32
C SER A 3 -8.93 -22.07 -18.77
N ARG A 4 -8.17 -21.17 -18.15
CA ARG A 4 -6.90 -21.49 -17.51
C ARG A 4 -7.22 -22.27 -16.23
N THR A 5 -7.27 -23.61 -16.30
CA THR A 5 -7.37 -24.48 -15.12
C THR A 5 -6.06 -24.36 -14.34
N SER A 6 -5.97 -23.42 -13.42
CA SER A 6 -4.84 -23.30 -12.52
C SER A 6 -4.87 -24.46 -11.52
N ARG A 7 -3.86 -25.34 -11.54
CA ARG A 7 -3.64 -26.28 -10.44
C ARG A 7 -3.58 -25.51 -9.12
N PRO A 8 -4.24 -25.98 -8.05
CA PRO A 8 -4.13 -25.34 -6.74
C PRO A 8 -2.67 -25.30 -6.30
N LEU A 9 -2.24 -24.15 -5.78
CA LEU A 9 -0.89 -23.96 -5.26
C LEU A 9 -0.68 -24.88 -4.06
N THR A 10 0.51 -25.49 -3.97
CA THR A 10 0.89 -26.20 -2.75
C THR A 10 1.08 -25.20 -1.60
N GLU A 11 0.90 -25.64 -0.36
CA GLU A 11 1.13 -24.81 0.84
C GLU A 11 2.51 -24.12 0.82
N ARG A 12 3.55 -24.86 0.39
CA ARG A 12 4.90 -24.31 0.22
C ARG A 12 4.94 -23.19 -0.83
N ALA A 13 4.25 -23.37 -1.95
CA ALA A 13 4.19 -22.35 -3.00
C ALA A 13 3.41 -21.11 -2.54
N MET A 14 2.31 -21.29 -1.81
CA MET A 14 1.55 -20.18 -1.20
C MET A 14 2.42 -19.38 -0.24
N ARG A 15 3.09 -20.02 0.70
CA ARG A 15 4.00 -19.35 1.64
C ARG A 15 5.11 -18.54 0.94
N ILE A 16 5.68 -19.09 -0.13
CA ILE A 16 6.71 -18.38 -0.91
C ILE A 16 6.10 -17.15 -1.60
N ALA A 17 4.91 -17.28 -2.20
CA ALA A 17 4.21 -16.17 -2.81
C ALA A 17 3.87 -15.08 -1.77
N GLU A 18 3.33 -15.48 -0.62
CA GLU A 18 2.98 -14.57 0.49
C GLU A 18 4.18 -13.81 1.02
N SER A 19 5.34 -14.48 1.16
CA SER A 19 6.57 -13.84 1.64
C SER A 19 7.03 -12.67 0.75
N ARG A 20 6.63 -12.65 -0.53
CA ARG A 20 6.97 -11.60 -1.51
C ARG A 20 5.95 -10.46 -1.54
N ILE A 21 4.75 -10.63 -0.97
CA ILE A 21 3.69 -9.62 -1.00
C ILE A 21 4.16 -8.27 -0.42
N PRO A 22 4.87 -8.20 0.73
CA PRO A 22 5.30 -6.92 1.29
C PRO A 22 6.24 -6.15 0.34
N GLU A 23 7.20 -6.85 -0.27
CA GLU A 23 8.15 -6.24 -1.20
C GLU A 23 7.46 -5.77 -2.48
N LEU A 24 6.56 -6.58 -3.04
CA LEU A 24 5.78 -6.22 -4.22
C LEU A 24 4.90 -5.00 -3.96
N ALA A 25 4.18 -4.99 -2.83
CA ALA A 25 3.34 -3.86 -2.44
C ALA A 25 4.16 -2.56 -2.27
N ALA A 26 5.34 -2.66 -1.63
CA ALA A 26 6.23 -1.52 -1.48
C ALA A 26 6.69 -0.99 -2.85
N ARG A 27 7.12 -1.89 -3.77
CA ARG A 27 7.57 -1.51 -5.11
C ARG A 27 6.48 -0.84 -5.91
N SER A 28 5.29 -1.44 -5.98
CA SER A 28 4.14 -0.87 -6.69
C SER A 28 3.73 0.49 -6.12
N GLY A 29 3.80 0.66 -4.79
CA GLY A 29 3.55 1.95 -4.15
C GLY A 29 4.55 3.03 -4.58
N HIS A 30 5.85 2.72 -4.62
CA HIS A 30 6.87 3.66 -5.08
C HIS A 30 6.71 4.03 -6.56
N GLU A 31 6.39 3.05 -7.41
CA GLU A 31 6.14 3.28 -8.84
C GLU A 31 4.91 4.17 -9.05
N ALA A 32 3.82 3.91 -8.33
CA ALA A 32 2.60 4.73 -8.36
C ALA A 32 2.86 6.17 -7.89
N TYR A 33 3.65 6.33 -6.82
CA TYR A 33 4.07 7.64 -6.32
C TYR A 33 4.85 8.42 -7.39
N LYS A 34 5.91 7.82 -7.95
CA LYS A 34 6.77 8.46 -8.96
C LYS A 34 6.00 8.82 -10.22
N THR A 35 5.16 7.91 -10.69
CA THR A 35 4.35 8.10 -11.89
C THR A 35 3.32 9.21 -11.71
N THR A 36 2.65 9.27 -10.56
CA THR A 36 1.67 10.33 -10.28
C THR A 36 2.36 11.69 -10.19
N LEU A 37 3.48 11.76 -9.47
CA LEU A 37 4.25 12.98 -9.32
C LEU A 37 4.78 13.50 -10.66
N SER A 38 5.29 12.61 -11.54
CA SER A 38 5.79 13.02 -12.85
C SER A 38 4.68 13.47 -13.81
N ARG A 39 3.50 12.86 -13.74
CA ARG A 39 2.37 13.18 -14.64
C ARG A 39 1.59 14.42 -14.23
N THR A 40 1.44 14.66 -12.93
CA THR A 40 0.51 15.68 -12.40
C THR A 40 1.21 16.79 -11.62
N GLY A 41 2.49 16.64 -11.29
CA GLY A 41 3.25 17.58 -10.47
C GLY A 41 2.96 17.49 -8.97
N ALA A 42 2.00 16.67 -8.54
CA ALA A 42 1.65 16.49 -7.14
C ALA A 42 1.21 15.05 -6.83
N VAL A 43 1.26 14.64 -5.56
CA VAL A 43 0.78 13.34 -5.11
C VAL A 43 0.23 13.44 -3.68
N VAL A 44 -0.91 12.80 -3.44
CA VAL A 44 -1.51 12.75 -2.11
C VAL A 44 -1.03 11.50 -1.38
N VAL A 45 -0.44 11.67 -0.19
CA VAL A 45 0.08 10.58 0.64
C VAL A 45 -0.40 10.70 2.08
N LYS A 46 -0.47 9.56 2.78
CA LYS A 46 -0.72 9.52 4.23
C LYS A 46 0.61 9.49 4.99
N THR A 47 0.77 10.37 5.97
CA THR A 47 1.94 10.40 6.86
C THR A 47 1.76 9.42 8.02
N SER A 48 2.87 9.07 8.67
CA SER A 48 2.87 8.24 9.89
C SER A 48 2.08 8.86 11.04
N GLN A 49 1.91 10.18 11.04
CA GLN A 49 1.13 10.95 12.02
C GLN A 49 -0.35 11.05 11.65
N GLY A 50 -0.81 10.30 10.65
CA GLY A 50 -2.20 10.29 10.23
C GLY A 50 -2.61 11.52 9.41
N GLN A 51 -1.68 12.33 8.91
CA GLN A 51 -2.05 13.44 8.04
C GLN A 51 -2.16 12.96 6.59
N MET A 52 -3.16 13.43 5.87
CA MET A 52 -3.22 13.35 4.42
C MET A 52 -2.63 14.63 3.85
N VAL A 53 -1.53 14.51 3.12
CA VAL A 53 -0.77 15.64 2.59
C VAL A 53 -0.68 15.56 1.08
N GLU A 54 -0.86 16.68 0.40
CA GLU A 54 -0.43 16.85 -0.98
C GLU A 54 1.06 17.21 -0.98
N ARG A 55 1.88 16.42 -1.66
CA ARG A 55 3.29 16.72 -1.88
C ARG A 55 3.52 17.06 -3.34
N ARG A 56 4.19 18.18 -3.59
CA ARG A 56 4.46 18.68 -4.94
C ARG A 56 5.89 18.37 -5.38
N ALA A 57 6.10 18.41 -6.69
CA ALA A 57 7.39 18.14 -7.31
C ALA A 57 8.47 19.17 -6.93
N ASP A 58 8.05 20.38 -6.55
CA ASP A 58 8.92 21.45 -6.01
C ASP A 58 9.39 21.21 -4.57
N GLY A 59 8.94 20.11 -3.94
CA GLY A 59 9.29 19.74 -2.56
C GLY A 59 8.36 20.31 -1.49
N THR A 60 7.40 21.18 -1.86
CA THR A 60 6.41 21.70 -0.92
C THR A 60 5.40 20.62 -0.51
N SER A 61 4.80 20.79 0.66
CA SER A 61 3.77 19.87 1.16
C SER A 61 2.68 20.64 1.91
N THR A 62 1.43 20.34 1.58
CA THR A 62 0.24 20.98 2.18
C THR A 62 -0.64 19.91 2.83
N VAL A 63 -1.05 20.13 4.08
CA VAL A 63 -1.99 19.24 4.76
C VAL A 63 -3.38 19.45 4.19
N ILE A 64 -3.98 18.38 3.63
CA ILE A 64 -5.37 18.39 3.14
C ILE A 64 -6.32 18.07 4.30
N LYS A 65 -5.98 17.04 5.09
CA LYS A 65 -6.88 16.54 6.15
C LYS A 65 -6.12 15.78 7.22
N HIS A 66 -6.58 15.89 8.46
CA HIS A 66 -6.17 15.00 9.54
C HIS A 66 -7.02 13.72 9.53
N LEU A 67 -6.37 12.57 9.48
CA LEU A 67 -6.99 11.25 9.63
C LEU A 67 -6.66 10.69 11.02
N PRO A 68 -7.56 9.86 11.58
CA PRO A 68 -7.22 9.08 12.76
C PRO A 68 -5.94 8.27 12.53
N LEU A 69 -5.11 8.20 13.57
CA LEU A 69 -3.94 7.34 13.57
C LEU A 69 -4.37 5.91 13.30
N GLY A 70 -3.65 5.25 12.38
CA GLY A 70 -3.93 3.85 12.05
C GLY A 70 -3.68 2.97 13.27
N LYS A 71 -4.49 1.91 13.42
CA LYS A 71 -4.23 0.88 14.43
C LYS A 71 -2.92 0.17 14.07
N ARG A 72 -1.90 0.27 14.92
CA ARG A 72 -0.69 -0.54 14.78
C ARG A 72 -1.05 -2.01 14.94
N VAL A 73 -0.59 -2.84 14.02
CA VAL A 73 -0.76 -4.29 14.06
C VAL A 73 0.61 -4.92 14.25
N THR A 74 0.71 -5.83 15.20
CA THR A 74 1.88 -6.72 15.35
C THR A 74 1.56 -8.07 14.69
N PRO A 75 2.58 -8.78 14.18
CA PRO A 75 2.38 -10.14 13.69
C PRO A 75 1.69 -11.02 14.75
N GLY A 76 0.71 -11.82 14.33
CA GLY A 76 -0.09 -12.66 15.23
C GLY A 76 -1.31 -11.97 15.87
N VAL A 77 -1.54 -10.68 15.62
CA VAL A 77 -2.75 -10.00 16.09
C VAL A 77 -3.98 -10.47 15.31
N ILE A 78 -4.92 -11.11 16.01
CA ILE A 78 -6.25 -11.42 15.49
C ILE A 78 -7.11 -10.15 15.61
N LEU A 79 -7.33 -9.46 14.50
CA LEU A 79 -8.23 -8.31 14.45
C LEU A 79 -9.69 -8.80 14.41
N LYS A 80 -10.46 -8.48 15.46
CA LYS A 80 -11.92 -8.64 15.43
C LYS A 80 -12.54 -7.49 14.65
N ARG A 81 -13.48 -7.81 13.76
CA ARG A 81 -14.29 -6.81 13.06
C ARG A 81 -15.05 -5.99 14.10
N SER A 82 -14.82 -4.68 14.11
CA SER A 82 -15.70 -3.77 14.86
C SER A 82 -17.06 -3.72 14.17
N LYS A 83 -18.14 -3.65 14.95
CA LYS A 83 -19.50 -3.44 14.44
C LYS A 83 -19.58 -2.18 13.59
#